data_AF-A0A9P9WEV0-F1
#
_entry.id   AF-A0A9P9WEV0-F1
#
_cell.length_a   1.000
_cell.length_b   1.000
_cell.length_c   1.000
_cell.angle_alpha   90.00
_cell.angle_beta   90.00
_cell.angle_gamma   90.00
#
_symmetry.space_group_name_H-M   'P 1'
#
loop_
_entity.id
_entity.type
_entity.pdbx_description
1 polymer ?
#
loop_
_entity_poly.entity_id
_entity_poly.type
_entity_poly.pdbx_seq_one_letter_code
_entity_poly.pdbx_strand_id
1 'polypeptide(L)'
;MQLKLLSIAAFVSTVACADHTMGFIGCSMAENVAQGYVADGGKRMWPNYGTSGQVVQSWTDVNSASWKLYDQQVAKYGKPDTVWVQICIFAQQGATAAEVKKLIANARTHSQPDAAIYITGQPLYDPGKECFLAGNGGAAMTDNLAKTVAADTTLVNVTYPGSFILHAAEVQDGCHANAAGQKSLGQQAIKFWG
;
A
#
# COMPACT_ATOMS: atom_id res chain seq x y z
N MET A 1 -28.44 -51.89 -28.95
CA MET A 1 -28.15 -50.46 -29.17
C MET A 1 -27.95 -49.82 -27.79
N GLN A 2 -26.72 -49.81 -27.26
CA GLN A 2 -26.42 -49.25 -25.93
C GLN A 2 -25.89 -47.82 -26.11
N LEU A 3 -26.62 -46.86 -25.58
CA LEU A 3 -26.26 -45.44 -25.57
C LEU A 3 -25.21 -45.22 -24.47
N LYS A 4 -23.95 -44.96 -24.85
CA LYS A 4 -22.92 -44.48 -23.92
C LYS A 4 -23.16 -43.01 -23.62
N LEU A 5 -23.60 -42.69 -22.40
CA LEU A 5 -23.51 -41.32 -21.88
C LEU A 5 -22.03 -40.99 -21.64
N LEU A 6 -21.51 -40.01 -22.37
CA LEU A 6 -20.28 -39.32 -21.98
C LEU A 6 -20.62 -38.27 -20.92
N SER A 7 -20.18 -38.50 -19.68
CA SER A 7 -20.16 -37.47 -18.65
C SER A 7 -19.03 -36.48 -18.94
N ILE A 8 -19.39 -35.25 -19.31
CA ILE A 8 -18.46 -34.13 -19.38
C ILE A 8 -18.23 -33.64 -17.94
N ALA A 9 -17.03 -33.87 -17.40
CA ALA A 9 -16.62 -33.26 -16.15
C ALA A 9 -16.32 -31.78 -16.41
N ALA A 10 -17.13 -30.90 -15.82
CA ALA A 10 -16.82 -29.47 -15.78
C ALA A 10 -15.62 -29.25 -14.84
N PHE A 11 -14.49 -28.83 -15.40
CA PHE A 11 -13.39 -28.30 -14.60
C PHE A 11 -13.83 -26.96 -14.01
N VAL A 12 -14.21 -26.97 -12.75
CA VAL A 12 -14.30 -25.75 -11.95
C VAL A 12 -12.86 -25.31 -11.71
N SER A 13 -12.39 -24.33 -12.51
CA SER A 13 -11.13 -23.65 -12.22
C SER A 13 -11.35 -22.81 -10.96
N THR A 14 -10.95 -23.35 -9.81
CA THR A 14 -10.74 -22.52 -8.63
C THR A 14 -9.62 -21.57 -8.97
N VAL A 15 -9.95 -20.30 -9.25
CA VAL A 15 -8.94 -19.25 -9.28
C VAL A 15 -8.35 -19.22 -7.88
N ALA A 16 -7.21 -19.88 -7.69
CA ALA A 16 -6.39 -19.67 -6.51
C ALA A 16 -6.11 -18.17 -6.49
N CYS A 17 -6.56 -17.49 -5.42
CA CYS A 17 -6.19 -16.10 -5.22
C CYS A 17 -4.66 -16.09 -5.20
N ALA A 18 -4.02 -15.48 -6.19
CA ALA A 18 -2.59 -15.50 -6.30
C ALA A 18 -2.02 -14.70 -5.13
N ASP A 19 -1.27 -15.37 -4.26
CA ASP A 19 -0.55 -14.72 -3.16
C ASP A 19 0.50 -13.76 -3.74
N HIS A 20 0.82 -12.70 -3.01
CA HIS A 20 1.88 -11.75 -3.36
C HIS A 20 1.71 -11.01 -4.71
N THR A 21 0.48 -10.82 -5.18
CA THR A 21 0.22 -10.01 -6.40
C THR A 21 0.19 -8.51 -6.17
N MET A 22 0.22 -8.07 -4.90
CA MET A 22 0.16 -6.66 -4.53
C MET A 22 1.47 -6.18 -3.91
N GLY A 23 2.18 -5.29 -4.61
CA GLY A 23 3.32 -4.57 -4.06
C GLY A 23 2.88 -3.42 -3.18
N PHE A 24 3.79 -2.88 -2.37
CA PHE A 24 3.55 -1.62 -1.68
C PHE A 24 4.80 -0.76 -1.65
N ILE A 25 4.62 0.56 -1.59
CA ILE A 25 5.66 1.55 -1.34
C ILE A 25 5.19 2.53 -0.26
N GLY A 26 6.13 3.06 0.53
CA GLY A 26 5.82 3.92 1.67
C GLY A 26 7.01 4.05 2.62
N CYS A 27 6.72 4.27 3.90
CA CYS A 27 7.69 4.46 4.99
C CYS A 27 7.57 3.35 6.05
N SER A 28 8.09 3.58 7.26
CA SER A 28 7.94 2.70 8.43
C SER A 28 6.47 2.49 8.83
N MET A 29 5.60 3.48 8.62
CA MET A 29 4.15 3.31 8.85
C MET A 29 3.52 2.36 7.83
N ALA A 30 4.04 2.29 6.60
CA ALA A 30 3.59 1.31 5.62
C ALA A 30 4.02 -0.10 6.01
N GLU A 31 5.24 -0.22 6.57
CA GLU A 31 5.70 -1.48 7.14
C GLU A 31 4.79 -1.96 8.27
N ASN A 32 4.31 -1.07 9.15
CA ASN A 32 3.39 -1.46 10.23
C ASN A 32 2.08 -2.07 9.68
N VAL A 33 1.52 -1.47 8.63
CA VAL A 33 0.33 -2.02 7.94
C VAL A 33 0.65 -3.38 7.32
N ALA A 34 1.78 -3.50 6.61
CA ALA A 34 2.15 -4.75 5.94
C ALA A 34 2.44 -5.89 6.93
N GLN A 35 3.14 -5.61 8.02
CA GLN A 35 3.38 -6.56 9.11
C GLN A 35 2.06 -7.06 9.71
N GLY A 36 1.15 -6.12 10.03
CA GLY A 36 -0.18 -6.44 10.53
C GLY A 36 -1.02 -7.27 9.56
N TYR A 37 -1.06 -6.87 8.30
CA TYR A 37 -1.83 -7.53 7.25
C TYR A 37 -1.42 -8.99 7.10
N VAL A 38 -0.12 -9.27 7.00
CA VAL A 38 0.40 -10.64 6.90
C VAL A 38 0.15 -11.43 8.19
N ALA A 39 0.34 -10.81 9.36
CA ALA A 39 0.12 -11.46 10.64
C ALA A 39 -1.34 -11.87 10.87
N ASP A 40 -2.30 -11.12 10.32
CA ASP A 40 -3.74 -11.43 10.40
C ASP A 40 -4.24 -12.27 9.21
N GLY A 41 -3.32 -12.88 8.44
CA GLY A 41 -3.62 -13.89 7.42
C GLY A 41 -3.83 -13.34 6.00
N GLY A 42 -3.61 -12.05 5.77
CA GLY A 42 -3.62 -11.46 4.45
C GLY A 42 -2.49 -12.03 3.57
N LYS A 43 -2.81 -12.36 2.32
CA LYS A 43 -1.86 -13.05 1.41
C LYS A 43 -1.54 -12.30 0.13
N ARG A 44 -2.35 -11.32 -0.25
CA ARG A 44 -2.21 -10.62 -1.54
C ARG A 44 -1.03 -9.66 -1.53
N MET A 45 -0.86 -8.91 -0.45
CA MET A 45 0.21 -7.91 -0.31
C MET A 45 1.55 -8.54 0.08
N TRP A 46 2.65 -8.01 -0.46
CA TRP A 46 3.99 -8.41 -0.04
C TRP A 46 4.24 -8.19 1.45
N PRO A 47 4.98 -9.09 2.12
CA PRO A 47 5.51 -8.86 3.45
C PRO A 47 6.42 -7.63 3.51
N ASN A 48 6.65 -7.13 4.72
CA ASN A 48 7.61 -6.05 4.95
C ASN A 48 8.99 -6.36 4.36
N TYR A 49 9.58 -5.38 3.68
CA TYR A 49 10.88 -5.50 3.02
C TYR A 49 11.84 -4.32 3.30
N GLY A 50 11.54 -3.47 4.29
CA GLY A 50 12.48 -2.45 4.79
C GLY A 50 12.40 -1.11 4.05
N THR A 51 11.25 -0.45 4.09
CA THR A 51 11.00 0.90 3.55
C THR A 51 11.11 2.02 4.58
N SER A 52 11.59 1.74 5.79
CA SER A 52 11.68 2.68 6.90
C SER A 52 12.43 3.96 6.52
N GLY A 53 11.84 5.10 6.86
CA GLY A 53 12.39 6.44 6.56
C GLY A 53 12.24 6.90 5.10
N GLN A 54 11.65 6.09 4.21
CA GLN A 54 11.41 6.50 2.82
C GLN A 54 10.17 7.38 2.71
N VAL A 55 10.33 8.58 2.15
CA VAL A 55 9.24 9.54 1.92
C VAL A 55 8.97 9.67 0.43
N VAL A 56 7.97 10.46 0.01
CA VAL A 56 7.63 10.65 -1.41
C VAL A 56 8.87 10.86 -2.29
N GLN A 57 9.80 11.72 -1.86
CA GLN A 57 11.02 12.05 -2.60
C GLN A 57 11.99 10.86 -2.75
N SER A 58 11.92 9.87 -1.86
CA SER A 58 12.70 8.63 -1.97
C SER A 58 12.29 7.77 -3.17
N TRP A 59 11.12 8.04 -3.77
CA TRP A 59 10.53 7.26 -4.86
C TRP A 59 10.39 8.04 -6.17
N THR A 60 10.75 9.33 -6.21
CA THR A 60 10.58 10.18 -7.42
C THR A 60 11.70 10.06 -8.45
N ASP A 61 12.84 9.45 -8.10
CA ASP A 61 13.83 8.95 -9.06
C ASP A 61 13.58 7.46 -9.27
N VAL A 62 13.29 7.03 -10.50
CA VAL A 62 13.01 5.62 -10.86
C VAL A 62 14.20 4.69 -10.60
N ASN A 63 15.41 5.23 -10.46
CA ASN A 63 16.62 4.45 -10.17
C ASN A 63 17.07 4.53 -8.70
N SER A 64 16.22 5.06 -7.81
CA SER A 64 16.56 5.28 -6.41
C SER A 64 16.86 3.99 -5.65
N ALA A 65 17.52 4.11 -4.50
CA ALA A 65 17.75 2.98 -3.60
C ALA A 65 16.43 2.31 -3.14
N SER A 66 15.35 3.08 -3.03
CA SER A 66 14.02 2.57 -2.66
C SER A 66 13.47 1.64 -3.75
N TRP A 67 13.58 2.03 -5.03
CA TRP A 67 13.17 1.15 -6.13
C TRP A 67 14.02 -0.11 -6.23
N LYS A 68 15.31 -0.05 -5.87
CA LYS A 68 16.14 -1.27 -5.80
C LYS A 68 15.61 -2.28 -4.78
N LEU A 69 15.07 -1.82 -3.64
CA LEU A 69 14.45 -2.71 -2.66
C LEU A 69 13.13 -3.29 -3.19
N TYR A 70 12.33 -2.47 -3.86
CA TYR A 70 11.11 -2.91 -4.54
C TYR A 70 11.41 -3.97 -5.59
N ASP A 71 12.44 -3.76 -6.41
CA ASP A 71 12.86 -4.68 -7.47
C ASP A 71 13.35 -6.02 -6.92
N GLN A 72 13.91 -6.05 -5.70
CA GLN A 72 14.22 -7.32 -5.02
C GLN A 72 12.94 -8.10 -4.70
N GLN A 73 11.83 -7.44 -4.36
CA GLN A 73 10.55 -8.10 -4.17
C GLN A 73 9.95 -8.54 -5.51
N VAL A 74 10.08 -7.74 -6.56
CA VAL A 74 9.69 -8.15 -7.93
C VAL A 74 10.45 -9.39 -8.37
N ALA A 75 11.75 -9.49 -8.09
CA ALA A 75 12.53 -10.69 -8.40
C ALA A 75 12.09 -11.93 -7.59
N LYS A 76 11.53 -11.71 -6.39
CA LYS A 76 11.09 -12.79 -5.49
C LYS A 76 9.66 -13.25 -5.75
N TYR A 77 8.73 -12.33 -5.99
CA TYR A 77 7.29 -12.59 -6.08
C TYR A 77 6.71 -12.35 -7.48
N GLY A 78 7.48 -11.80 -8.40
CA GLY A 78 7.02 -11.37 -9.72
C GLY A 78 6.56 -9.90 -9.71
N LYS A 79 6.34 -9.35 -10.91
CA LYS A 79 5.78 -8.01 -11.06
C LYS A 79 4.33 -8.00 -10.55
N PRO A 80 3.96 -7.08 -9.65
CA PRO A 80 2.63 -7.06 -9.07
C PRO A 80 1.60 -6.49 -10.06
N ASP A 81 0.36 -6.98 -9.97
CA ASP A 81 -0.79 -6.44 -10.70
C ASP A 81 -1.46 -5.26 -9.96
N THR A 82 -1.06 -5.03 -8.71
CA THR A 82 -1.60 -4.02 -7.82
C THR A 82 -0.47 -3.40 -7.01
N VAL A 83 -0.46 -2.08 -6.80
CA VAL A 83 0.47 -1.42 -5.90
C VAL A 83 -0.30 -0.57 -4.90
N TRP A 84 -0.01 -0.73 -3.61
CA TRP A 84 -0.42 0.23 -2.61
C TRP A 84 0.66 1.29 -2.39
N VAL A 85 0.26 2.55 -2.52
CA VAL A 85 1.08 3.73 -2.27
C VAL A 85 0.63 4.39 -0.98
N GLN A 86 1.48 4.39 0.04
CA GLN A 86 1.33 5.26 1.19
C GLN A 86 2.13 6.56 0.97
N ILE A 87 1.44 7.70 0.90
CA ILE A 87 2.08 9.01 0.82
C ILE A 87 2.72 9.32 2.19
N CYS A 88 4.02 9.07 2.32
CA CYS A 88 4.78 9.40 3.52
C CYS A 88 5.60 10.68 3.36
N ILE A 89 5.62 11.50 4.41
CA ILE A 89 6.38 12.75 4.47
C ILE A 89 7.13 12.86 5.80
N PHE A 90 8.12 13.74 5.79
CA PHE A 90 8.65 14.40 6.98
C PHE A 90 8.24 15.87 6.96
N ALA A 91 8.09 16.46 8.14
CA ALA A 91 7.56 17.82 8.33
C ALA A 91 8.30 18.89 7.51
N GLN A 92 9.62 18.76 7.38
CA GLN A 92 10.46 19.74 6.68
C GLN A 92 10.39 19.61 5.15
N GLN A 93 9.97 18.44 4.64
CA GLN A 93 9.96 18.11 3.22
C GLN A 93 8.55 18.26 2.61
N GLY A 94 7.52 17.76 3.31
CA GLY A 94 6.17 17.69 2.76
C GLY A 94 6.08 16.86 1.48
N ALA A 95 5.02 17.07 0.71
CA ALA A 95 4.83 16.49 -0.62
C ALA A 95 3.86 17.33 -1.46
N THR A 96 4.01 17.26 -2.78
CA THR A 96 3.13 17.89 -3.76
C THR A 96 2.39 16.84 -4.60
N ALA A 97 1.27 17.25 -5.22
CA ALA A 97 0.54 16.37 -6.14
C ALA A 97 1.39 15.95 -7.35
N ALA A 98 2.28 16.82 -7.83
CA ALA A 98 3.18 16.51 -8.92
C ALA A 98 4.19 15.41 -8.55
N GLU A 99 4.77 15.48 -7.35
CA GLU A 99 5.68 14.43 -6.86
C GLU A 99 4.95 13.09 -6.67
N VAL A 100 3.73 13.12 -6.12
CA VAL A 100 2.93 11.90 -5.94
C VAL A 100 2.56 11.29 -7.29
N LYS A 101 2.16 12.09 -8.29
CA LYS A 101 1.92 11.61 -9.66
C LYS A 101 3.18 11.00 -10.28
N LYS A 102 4.34 11.63 -10.08
CA LYS A 102 5.62 11.09 -10.55
C LYS A 102 5.96 9.75 -9.87
N LEU A 103 5.74 9.65 -8.56
CA LEU A 103 5.89 8.42 -7.79
C LEU A 103 4.97 7.31 -8.31
N ILE A 104 3.70 7.61 -8.62
CA ILE A 104 2.77 6.64 -9.24
C ILE A 104 3.27 6.20 -10.61
N ALA A 105 3.72 7.14 -11.44
CA ALA A 105 4.27 6.82 -12.76
C ALA A 105 5.48 5.88 -12.65
N ASN A 106 6.38 6.13 -11.69
CA ASN A 106 7.50 5.23 -11.41
C ASN A 106 6.99 3.86 -10.91
N ALA A 107 6.01 3.79 -10.00
CA ALA A 107 5.45 2.51 -9.55
C ALA A 107 4.95 1.63 -10.71
N ARG A 108 4.40 2.25 -11.76
CA ARG A 108 3.97 1.54 -12.98
C ARG A 108 5.13 0.94 -13.77
N THR A 109 6.31 1.57 -13.80
CA THR A 109 7.47 1.01 -14.54
C THR A 109 8.01 -0.26 -13.90
N HIS A 110 7.84 -0.41 -12.59
CA HIS A 110 8.27 -1.58 -11.81
C HIS A 110 7.19 -2.67 -11.68
N SER A 111 6.00 -2.45 -12.25
CA SER A 111 4.82 -3.33 -12.06
C SER A 111 4.33 -3.92 -13.37
N GLN A 112 3.27 -4.74 -13.33
CA GLN A 112 2.59 -5.19 -14.54
C GLN A 112 2.03 -3.99 -15.32
N PRO A 113 1.89 -4.12 -16.66
CA PRO A 113 1.09 -3.17 -17.43
C PRO A 113 -0.29 -2.99 -16.79
N ASP A 114 -0.77 -1.75 -16.74
CA ASP A 114 -2.09 -1.39 -16.20
C ASP A 114 -2.35 -1.70 -14.72
N ALA A 115 -1.30 -2.01 -13.94
CA ALA A 115 -1.42 -2.33 -12.52
C ALA A 115 -2.35 -1.36 -11.77
N ALA A 116 -3.24 -1.89 -10.94
CA ALA A 116 -4.10 -1.06 -10.10
C ALA A 116 -3.26 -0.34 -9.04
N ILE A 117 -3.59 0.91 -8.74
CA ILE A 117 -2.90 1.69 -7.72
C ILE A 117 -3.92 2.06 -6.64
N TYR A 118 -3.72 1.53 -5.43
CA TYR A 118 -4.39 2.05 -4.25
C TYR A 118 -3.51 3.13 -3.62
N ILE A 119 -4.07 4.28 -3.30
CA ILE A 119 -3.31 5.38 -2.68
C ILE A 119 -3.95 5.83 -1.38
N THR A 120 -3.13 5.98 -0.33
CA THR A 120 -3.55 6.47 0.98
C THR A 120 -2.55 7.49 1.52
N GLY A 121 -2.94 8.28 2.52
CA GLY A 121 -2.01 9.06 3.33
C GLY A 121 -1.27 8.21 4.37
N GLN A 122 -0.39 8.85 5.14
CA GLN A 122 0.02 8.34 6.46
C GLN A 122 -1.21 8.13 7.35
N PRO A 123 -1.19 7.18 8.31
CA PRO A 123 -2.32 6.96 9.21
C PRO A 123 -2.77 8.26 9.89
N LEU A 124 -4.07 8.46 9.96
CA LEU A 124 -4.68 9.49 10.80
C LEU A 124 -4.70 9.00 12.25
N TYR A 125 -4.75 9.96 13.17
CA TYR A 125 -4.76 9.69 14.61
C TYR A 125 -6.04 10.24 15.23
N ASP A 126 -6.34 9.76 16.45
CA ASP A 126 -7.43 10.32 17.25
C ASP A 126 -7.25 11.84 17.48
N PRO A 127 -8.35 12.59 17.71
CA PRO A 127 -8.28 14.02 17.95
C PRO A 127 -7.27 14.41 19.03
N GLY A 128 -6.40 15.39 18.73
CA GLY A 128 -5.36 15.86 19.64
C GLY A 128 -4.09 14.99 19.66
N LYS A 129 -3.98 13.99 18.78
CA LYS A 129 -2.77 13.20 18.54
C LYS A 129 -2.30 13.40 17.11
N GLU A 130 -0.99 13.41 16.93
CA GLU A 130 -0.35 13.56 15.62
C GLU A 130 1.03 12.90 15.62
N CYS A 131 1.51 12.55 14.44
CA CYS A 131 2.88 12.10 14.25
C CYS A 131 3.86 13.27 14.16
N PHE A 132 4.75 13.37 15.14
CA PHE A 132 5.78 14.42 15.17
C PHE A 132 6.71 14.40 13.95
N LEU A 133 6.94 13.25 13.31
CA LEU A 133 7.76 13.14 12.11
C LEU A 133 7.12 13.84 10.91
N ALA A 134 5.80 13.75 10.77
CA ALA A 134 5.05 14.40 9.69
C ALA A 134 4.76 15.88 9.97
N GLY A 135 4.86 16.29 11.24
CA GLY A 135 4.55 17.64 11.69
C GLY A 135 3.04 17.87 11.83
N ASN A 136 2.69 19.05 12.36
CA ASN A 136 1.30 19.40 12.66
C ASN A 136 0.44 19.45 11.38
N GLY A 137 -0.64 18.69 11.36
CA GLY A 137 -1.50 18.49 10.18
C GLY A 137 -0.90 17.63 9.07
N GLY A 138 0.30 17.06 9.23
CA GLY A 138 0.99 16.31 8.18
C GLY A 138 0.21 15.09 7.70
N ALA A 139 -0.30 14.27 8.63
CA ALA A 139 -1.11 13.09 8.28
C ALA A 139 -2.38 13.48 7.50
N ALA A 140 -3.13 14.47 7.97
CA ALA A 140 -4.32 14.98 7.28
C ALA A 140 -3.99 15.55 5.89
N MET A 141 -2.85 16.24 5.75
CA MET A 141 -2.38 16.72 4.45
C MET A 141 -2.12 15.58 3.48
N THR A 142 -1.42 14.52 3.89
CA THR A 142 -1.14 13.37 3.02
C THR A 142 -2.40 12.60 2.63
N ASP A 143 -3.38 12.49 3.53
CA ASP A 143 -4.68 11.86 3.26
C ASP A 143 -5.50 12.67 2.24
N ASN A 144 -5.53 14.00 2.39
CA ASN A 144 -6.16 14.89 1.41
C ASN A 144 -5.43 14.87 0.06
N LEU A 145 -4.11 14.71 0.07
CA LEU A 145 -3.33 14.57 -1.16
C LEU A 145 -3.68 13.25 -1.88
N ALA A 146 -3.84 12.15 -1.15
CA ALA A 146 -4.27 10.86 -1.70
C ALA A 146 -5.65 10.96 -2.37
N LYS A 147 -6.62 11.59 -1.70
CA LYS A 147 -7.95 11.87 -2.27
C LYS A 147 -7.87 12.73 -3.54
N THR A 148 -7.08 13.81 -3.49
CA THR A 148 -6.92 14.74 -4.61
C THR A 148 -6.31 14.04 -5.83
N VAL A 149 -5.27 13.24 -5.62
CA VAL A 149 -4.60 12.49 -6.71
C VAL A 149 -5.50 11.38 -7.24
N ALA A 150 -6.21 10.64 -6.39
CA ALA A 150 -7.15 9.62 -6.84
C ALA A 150 -8.37 10.17 -7.61
N ALA A 151 -8.74 11.44 -7.37
CA ALA A 151 -9.80 12.12 -8.10
C ALA A 151 -9.37 12.65 -9.48
N ASP A 152 -8.06 12.60 -9.80
CA ASP A 152 -7.56 13.04 -11.09
C ASP A 152 -7.88 12.02 -12.19
N THR A 153 -8.84 12.36 -13.05
CA THR A 153 -9.31 11.48 -14.14
C THR A 153 -8.28 11.26 -15.24
N THR A 154 -7.17 12.00 -15.25
CA THR A 154 -6.04 11.74 -16.16
C THR A 154 -5.18 10.54 -15.71
N LEU A 155 -5.31 10.12 -14.45
CA LEU A 155 -4.63 8.95 -13.92
C LEU A 155 -5.50 7.70 -14.09
N VAL A 156 -4.97 6.72 -14.81
CA VAL A 156 -5.65 5.43 -15.02
C VAL A 156 -5.49 4.55 -13.78
N ASN A 157 -6.55 3.82 -13.41
CA ASN A 157 -6.54 2.79 -12.35
C ASN A 157 -5.96 3.25 -11.00
N VAL A 158 -6.22 4.49 -10.58
CA VAL A 158 -5.86 4.99 -9.25
C VAL A 158 -7.11 5.06 -8.39
N THR A 159 -7.07 4.53 -7.17
CA THR A 159 -8.21 4.49 -6.25
C THR A 159 -7.77 4.87 -4.85
N TYR A 160 -8.55 5.72 -4.20
CA TYR A 160 -8.44 6.00 -2.76
C TYR A 160 -9.40 5.08 -2.02
N PRO A 161 -8.93 4.05 -1.30
CA PRO A 161 -9.81 3.06 -0.64
C PRO A 161 -10.40 3.57 0.67
N GLY A 162 -9.80 4.59 1.28
CA GLY A 162 -10.12 5.10 2.60
C GLY A 162 -8.87 5.50 3.36
N SER A 163 -9.07 6.00 4.59
CA SER A 163 -7.97 6.36 5.50
C SER A 163 -7.63 5.17 6.40
N PHE A 164 -6.35 5.02 6.71
CA PHE A 164 -5.93 4.25 7.88
C PHE A 164 -6.05 5.10 9.13
N ILE A 165 -6.57 4.51 10.21
CA ILE A 165 -6.68 5.15 11.52
C ILE A 165 -5.80 4.38 12.51
N LEU A 166 -5.01 5.09 13.29
CA LEU A 166 -4.20 4.55 14.38
C LEU A 166 -4.63 5.20 15.70
N HIS A 167 -5.24 4.42 16.58
CA HIS A 167 -5.82 4.93 17.83
C HIS A 167 -4.75 5.17 18.91
N ALA A 168 -5.06 5.99 19.91
CA ALA A 168 -4.08 6.41 20.92
C ALA A 168 -3.41 5.24 21.67
N ALA A 169 -4.16 4.16 21.96
CA ALA A 169 -3.63 2.96 22.63
C ALA A 169 -2.79 2.06 21.70
N GLU A 170 -2.84 2.31 20.40
CA GLU A 170 -2.18 1.56 19.34
C GLU A 170 -0.84 2.19 18.93
N VAL A 171 -0.52 3.38 19.45
CA VAL A 171 0.71 4.12 19.15
C VAL A 171 1.83 3.72 20.12
N GLN A 172 3.03 3.51 19.59
CA GLN A 172 4.23 3.15 20.36
C GLN A 172 5.05 4.37 20.80
N ASP A 173 5.33 5.29 19.88
CA ASP A 173 6.35 6.33 20.06
C ASP A 173 5.90 7.73 19.60
N GLY A 174 4.59 7.91 19.44
CA GLY A 174 3.98 9.13 18.92
C GLY A 174 3.77 9.11 17.40
N CYS A 175 4.27 8.11 16.68
CA CYS A 175 4.01 7.95 15.24
C CYS A 175 3.71 6.49 14.85
N HIS A 176 4.53 5.56 15.31
CA HIS A 176 4.48 4.19 14.85
C HIS A 176 3.47 3.37 15.64
N ALA A 177 2.95 2.34 15.00
CA ALA A 177 2.06 1.39 15.64
C ALA A 177 2.85 0.45 16.56
N ASN A 178 2.33 0.19 17.76
CA ASN A 178 2.73 -0.95 18.58
C ASN A 178 2.11 -2.24 18.02
N ALA A 179 2.30 -3.39 18.70
CA ALA A 179 1.76 -4.66 18.24
C ALA A 179 0.22 -4.68 18.06
N ALA A 180 -0.52 -4.00 18.95
CA ALA A 180 -1.98 -3.87 18.81
C ALA A 180 -2.35 -2.98 17.62
N GLY A 181 -1.61 -1.90 17.39
CA GLY A 181 -1.79 -1.03 16.24
C GLY A 181 -1.45 -1.68 14.91
N GLN A 182 -0.40 -2.49 14.85
CA GLN A 182 -0.08 -3.27 13.66
C GLN A 182 -1.24 -4.20 13.32
N LYS A 183 -1.78 -4.92 14.31
CA LYS A 183 -2.98 -5.75 14.11
C LYS A 183 -4.18 -4.93 13.59
N SER A 184 -4.49 -3.80 14.23
CA SER A 184 -5.59 -2.91 13.84
C SER A 184 -5.45 -2.39 12.41
N LEU A 185 -4.26 -1.91 12.04
CA LEU A 185 -3.93 -1.45 10.69
C LEU A 185 -3.99 -2.61 9.67
N GLY A 186 -3.52 -3.80 10.03
CA GLY A 186 -3.62 -4.99 9.21
C GLY A 186 -5.07 -5.37 8.89
N GLN A 187 -5.95 -5.30 9.88
CA GLN A 187 -7.39 -5.55 9.71
C GLN A 187 -8.06 -4.52 8.81
N GLN A 188 -7.68 -3.25 8.92
CA GLN A 188 -8.13 -2.21 8.00
C GLN A 188 -7.67 -2.49 6.56
N ALA A 189 -6.42 -2.94 6.37
CA ALA A 189 -5.89 -3.34 5.07
C ALA A 189 -6.65 -4.54 4.48
N ILE A 190 -6.93 -5.57 5.29
CA ILE A 190 -7.77 -6.71 4.87
C ILE A 190 -9.16 -6.22 4.44
N LYS A 191 -9.77 -5.27 5.17
CA LYS A 191 -11.07 -4.72 4.80
C LYS A 191 -11.03 -3.96 3.46
N PHE A 192 -9.91 -3.34 3.11
CA PHE A 192 -9.79 -2.60 1.86
C PHE A 192 -9.54 -3.50 0.64
N TRP A 193 -8.76 -4.56 0.78
CA TRP A 193 -8.27 -5.34 -0.37
C TRP A 193 -8.04 -6.84 -0.12
N GLY A 194 -8.45 -7.35 1.03
CA GLY A 194 -8.42 -8.78 1.38
C GLY A 194 -9.53 -9.60 0.73
#